data_AF-A0A066ZLN0-F1
#
_entry.id   AF-A0A066ZLN0-F1
#
_cell.length_a   1.000
_cell.length_b   1.000
_cell.length_c   1.000
_cell.angle_alpha   90.00
_cell.angle_beta   90.00
_cell.angle_gamma   90.00
#
_symmetry.space_group_name_H-M   'P 1'
#
loop_
_entity.id
_entity.type
_entity.pdbx_description
1 polymer ?
#
loop_
_entity_poly.entity_id
_entity_poly.type
_entity_poly.pdbx_seq_one_letter_code
_entity_poly.pdbx_strand_id
1 'polypeptide(L)' 'MNKSANLSWKDRILNWIDKQEHENPEMTRDQLRLHCKRNCPLTQRSGLAYKGYLKAMREKFGDKRIQRVAEKAGQVDLFN' A
#
# COMPACT_ATOMS: atom_id res chain seq x y z
N MET A 1 -18.90 -26.67 -3.88
CA MET A 1 -19.06 -26.00 -2.55
C MET A 1 -18.16 -24.79 -2.51
N ASN A 2 -18.70 -23.60 -2.77
CA ASN A 2 -17.92 -22.36 -2.71
C ASN A 2 -17.76 -21.98 -1.23
N LYS A 3 -16.60 -22.30 -0.66
CA LYS A 3 -16.15 -21.63 0.56
C LYS A 3 -16.01 -20.17 0.19
N SER A 4 -16.95 -19.32 0.61
CA SER A 4 -16.74 -17.88 0.68
C SER A 4 -15.56 -17.69 1.63
N ALA A 5 -14.33 -17.74 1.09
CA ALA A 5 -13.13 -17.43 1.83
C ALA A 5 -13.35 -16.01 2.34
N ASN A 6 -13.51 -15.87 3.65
CA ASN A 6 -13.56 -14.57 4.29
C ASN A 6 -12.21 -13.91 4.02
N LEU A 7 -12.15 -13.11 2.95
CA LEU A 7 -10.97 -12.39 2.55
C LEU A 7 -10.50 -11.56 3.74
N SER A 8 -9.19 -11.62 4.03
CA SER A 8 -8.64 -10.85 5.12
C SER A 8 -8.86 -9.35 4.84
N TRP A 9 -8.87 -8.52 5.88
CA TRP A 9 -8.93 -7.06 5.70
C TRP A 9 -7.85 -6.55 4.75
N LYS A 10 -6.67 -7.18 4.72
CA LYS A 10 -5.61 -6.86 3.76
C LYS A 10 -6.08 -7.10 2.32
N ASP A 11 -6.60 -8.28 2.03
CA ASP A 11 -6.97 -8.68 0.67
C ASP A 11 -8.17 -7.86 0.16
N ARG A 12 -9.12 -7.55 1.05
CA ARG A 12 -10.23 -6.64 0.74
C ARG A 12 -9.74 -5.25 0.35
N ILE A 13 -8.72 -4.73 1.04
CA ILE A 13 -8.13 -3.42 0.69
C ILE A 13 -7.28 -3.50 -0.57
N LEU A 14 -6.54 -4.60 -0.81
CA LEU A 14 -5.79 -4.80 -2.05
C LEU A 14 -6.73 -4.78 -3.26
N ASN A 15 -7.83 -5.53 -3.22
CA ASN A 15 -8.83 -5.52 -4.28
C ASN A 15 -9.42 -4.12 -4.50
N TRP A 16 -9.61 -3.34 -3.43
CA TRP A 16 -10.07 -1.97 -3.54
C TRP A 16 -9.02 -1.06 -4.21
N ILE A 17 -7.73 -1.19 -3.84
CA ILE A 17 -6.63 -0.45 -4.49
C ILE A 17 -6.56 -0.79 -5.98
N ASP A 18 -6.66 -2.07 -6.34
CA ASP A 18 -6.61 -2.53 -7.73
C ASP A 18 -7.78 -1.98 -8.55
N LYS A 19 -8.95 -1.86 -7.92
CA LYS A 19 -10.08 -1.16 -8.52
C LYS A 19 -9.79 0.33 -8.76
N GLN A 20 -9.14 1.01 -7.81
CA GLN A 20 -8.74 2.41 -8.01
C GLN A 20 -7.72 2.57 -9.14
N GLU A 21 -6.80 1.62 -9.32
CA GLU A 21 -5.85 1.60 -10.43
C GLU A 21 -6.56 1.45 -11.78
N HIS A 22 -7.54 0.53 -11.86
CA HIS A 22 -8.32 0.31 -13.07
C HIS A 22 -9.23 1.50 -13.42
N GLU A 23 -9.81 2.15 -12.41
CA GLU A 23 -10.71 3.30 -12.59
C GLU A 23 -9.98 4.62 -12.88
N ASN A 24 -8.68 4.71 -12.56
CA ASN A 24 -7.88 5.92 -12.74
C ASN A 24 -6.56 5.61 -13.49
N PRO A 25 -6.62 5.07 -14.72
CA PRO A 25 -5.45 4.62 -15.48
C PRO A 25 -4.48 5.76 -15.84
N GLU A 26 -4.96 7.01 -15.81
CA GLU A 26 -4.16 8.21 -16.06
C GLU A 26 -3.29 8.63 -14.85
N MET A 27 -3.60 8.13 -13.65
CA MET A 27 -2.83 8.48 -12.46
C MET A 27 -1.50 7.75 -12.44
N THR A 28 -0.43 8.53 -12.28
CA THR A 28 0.87 7.94 -11.94
C THR A 28 0.79 7.20 -10.61
N ARG A 29 1.69 6.23 -10.39
CA ARG A 29 1.76 5.46 -9.14
C ARG A 29 1.77 6.34 -7.88
N ASP A 30 2.47 7.47 -7.91
CA ASP A 30 2.55 8.41 -6.78
C ASP A 30 1.23 9.18 -6.56
N GLN A 31 0.54 9.55 -7.65
CA GLN A 31 -0.80 10.16 -7.58
C GLN A 31 -1.83 9.14 -7.07
N LEU A 32 -1.82 7.91 -7.58
CA LEU A 32 -2.70 6.84 -7.15
C LEU A 32 -2.51 6.50 -5.67
N ARG A 33 -1.25 6.47 -5.19
CA ARG A 33 -0.94 6.30 -3.76
C ARG A 33 -1.56 7.42 -2.91
N LEU A 34 -1.46 8.67 -3.34
CA LEU A 34 -2.03 9.81 -2.64
C LEU A 34 -3.56 9.79 -2.66
N HIS A 35 -4.14 9.42 -3.81
CA HIS A 35 -5.58 9.21 -3.99
C HIS A 35 -6.11 8.16 -3.02
N CYS A 36 -5.48 6.97 -3.01
CA CYS A 36 -5.86 5.89 -2.09
C CYS A 36 -5.71 6.31 -0.61
N LYS A 37 -4.68 7.13 -0.30
CA LYS A 37 -4.47 7.67 1.06
C LYS A 37 -5.59 8.62 1.50
N ARG A 38 -6.06 9.49 0.60
CA ARG A 38 -7.10 10.48 0.88
C ARG A 38 -8.48 9.84 0.94
N ASN A 39 -8.74 8.89 0.05
CA ASN A 39 -10.03 8.21 -0.11
C ASN A 39 -10.06 6.86 0.61
N CYS A 40 -9.44 6.77 1.79
CA CYS A 40 -9.43 5.54 2.59
C CYS A 40 -10.86 5.00 2.77
N PRO A 41 -11.15 3.74 2.39
CA PRO A 41 -12.52 3.19 2.39
C PRO A 41 -13.03 2.86 3.80
N LEU A 42 -12.18 3.01 4.82
CA LEU A 42 -12.50 2.71 6.21
C LEU A 42 -13.01 3.96 6.91
N THR A 43 -14.15 3.84 7.59
CA THR A 43 -14.76 4.91 8.40
C THR A 43 -13.92 5.29 9.61
N GLN A 44 -13.17 4.32 10.16
CA GLN A 44 -12.27 4.53 11.29
C GLN A 44 -10.83 4.18 10.94
N ARG A 45 -9.89 5.01 11.41
CA ARG A 45 -8.44 4.81 11.24
C ARG A 45 -7.84 4.08 12.44
N SER A 46 -8.48 3.00 12.87
CA SER A 46 -8.08 2.19 14.02
C SER A 46 -8.44 0.72 13.82
N GLY A 47 -7.91 -0.16 14.69
CA GLY A 47 -8.23 -1.59 14.69
C GLY A 47 -7.58 -2.42 13.56
N LEU A 48 -8.04 -3.66 13.44
CA LEU A 48 -7.49 -4.65 12.50
C LEU A 48 -7.71 -4.27 11.04
N ALA A 49 -8.84 -3.65 10.72
CA ALA A 49 -9.13 -3.17 9.37
C ALA A 49 -8.10 -2.11 8.93
N TYR A 50 -7.82 -1.12 9.78
CA TYR A 50 -6.83 -0.08 9.48
C TYR A 50 -5.41 -0.65 9.40
N LYS A 51 -5.06 -1.63 10.23
CA LYS A 51 -3.78 -2.36 10.09
C LYS A 51 -3.68 -3.10 8.76
N GLY A 52 -4.76 -3.75 8.32
CA GLY A 52 -4.86 -4.38 7.00
C GLY A 52 -4.67 -3.37 5.88
N TYR A 53 -5.29 -2.20 6.00
CA TYR A 53 -5.13 -1.09 5.06
C TYR A 53 -3.67 -0.60 4.97
N LEU A 54 -3.00 -0.36 6.10
CA LEU A 54 -1.60 0.06 6.10
C LEU A 54 -0.67 -1.00 5.47
N LYS A 55 -0.95 -2.29 5.71
CA LYS A 55 -0.20 -3.40 5.12
C LYS A 55 -0.41 -3.45 3.60
N ALA A 56 -1.65 -3.34 3.14
CA ALA A 56 -1.98 -3.32 1.71
C ALA A 56 -1.36 -2.12 0.99
N MET A 57 -1.42 -0.92 1.59
CA MET A 57 -0.77 0.29 1.05
C MET A 57 0.74 0.13 0.94
N ARG A 58 1.38 -0.56 1.91
CA ARG A 58 2.82 -0.86 1.85
C ARG A 58 3.13 -1.90 0.79
N GLU A 59 2.29 -2.92 0.62
CA GLU A 59 2.45 -3.99 -0.36
C GLU A 59 2.33 -3.45 -1.80
N LYS A 60 1.37 -2.56 -2.06
CA LYS A 60 1.17 -1.96 -3.41
C LYS A 60 2.10 -0.78 -3.69
N PHE A 61 2.31 0.09 -2.70
CA PHE A 61 3.00 1.38 -2.91
C PHE A 61 4.34 1.52 -2.19
N GLY A 62 4.77 0.55 -1.38
CA GLY A 62 6.17 0.46 -0.96
C GLY A 62 7.06 0.27 -2.21
N ASP A 63 8.24 0.84 -2.35
CA ASP A 63 9.10 1.47 -1.37
C ASP A 63 9.92 2.61 -1.99
N LYS A 64 10.05 3.74 -1.27
CA LYS A 64 11.07 4.77 -1.52
C LYS A 64 11.89 5.07 -0.26
N ARG A 65 11.60 4.40 0.86
CA ARG A 65 12.20 4.69 2.19
C ARG A 65 13.19 3.60 2.58
N ILE A 66 12.90 2.32 2.32
CA ILE A 66 13.89 1.24 2.41
C ILE A 66 14.97 1.42 1.34
N GLN A 67 14.61 1.88 0.13
CA GLN A 67 15.59 2.21 -0.91
C GLN A 67 16.52 3.35 -0.47
N ARG A 68 15.98 4.44 0.09
CA ARG A 68 16.79 5.55 0.64
C ARG A 68 17.63 5.16 1.86
N VAL A 69 17.14 4.27 2.72
CA VAL A 69 17.91 3.76 3.86
C VAL A 69 19.02 2.81 3.38
N ALA A 70 18.75 1.97 2.38
CA ALA A 70 19.74 1.11 1.74
C ALA A 70 20.80 1.91 0.96
N GLU A 71 20.40 2.93 0.20
CA GLU A 71 21.29 3.88 -0.49
C GLU A 71 22.17 4.63 0.51
N LYS A 72 21.61 5.08 1.64
CA LYS A 72 22.35 5.78 2.68
C LYS A 72 23.25 4.85 3.50
N ALA A 73 22.92 3.57 3.61
CA ALA A 73 23.75 2.55 4.26
C ALA A 73 24.91 2.08 3.36
N GLY A 74 24.69 1.96 2.04
CA GLY A 74 25.72 1.55 1.08
C GLY A 74 26.76 2.64 0.73
N GLN A 75 26.57 3.88 1.16
CA GLN A 75 27.50 5.00 0.90
C GLN A 75 28.59 5.15 1.97
N VAL A 76 28.51 4.40 3.08
CA VAL A 76 29.44 4.52 4.22
C VAL A 76 30.66 3.58 4.10
N ASP A 77 30.59 2.55 3.25
CA ASP A 77 31.66 1.54 3.11
C ASP A 77 32.70 1.82 2.00
N LEU A 78 32.65 2.97 1.31
CA LEU A 78 33.61 3.32 0.25
C LEU A 78 34.73 4.28 0.70
N PHE A 79 34.79 4.62 2.01
CA PHE A 79 35.77 5.56 2.55
C PHE A 79 36.45 5.10 3.86
N ASN A 80 36.47 3.80 4.15
CA ASN A 80 37.32 3.24 5.22
C ASN A 80 38.21 2.13 4.68
#